data_AF-A0A8H7TMH7-F1
#
_entry.id   AF-A0A8H7TMH7-F1
#
_cell.length_a   1.000
_cell.length_b   1.000
_cell.length_c   1.000
_cell.angle_alpha   90.00
_cell.angle_beta   90.00
_cell.angle_gamma   90.00
#
_symmetry.space_group_name_H-M   'P 1'
#
loop_
_entity.id
_entity.type
_entity.pdbx_description
1 polymer ?
#
loop_
_entity_poly.entity_id
_entity_poly.type
_entity_poly.pdbx_seq_one_letter_code
_entity_poly.pdbx_strand_id
1 'polypeptide(L)'
;MASDTGPSPPAQPRVDESIYASINHQIDDFFVRNGFDPQTRIACDNFAASLSCGRKCIPAQHQGYCSYTVLLSGRHILQFRPVQFMLDMQVCREAREIYGSLVPTTSHMGIVDAQALGGSTIRGALHVYLQDVIPGISLEALHHMPCFSSKHRRNLIGDLAGVFATAFNHGKLPKSANNGSQSVFSRGIVGKSLTERLSLLQTLSGPESKYVQKVRQQAEVIESKMPWCFTHGDLVPANIMVNPDTGHLTGLIDWAEGEWLPLGTNLYGLEEVFGQVSSDGKTFKYYEDHLYLRAKFWNRFTVLAASSPPVFQPRSFMEHVRTGRTLGILLWRGIAFDDGKIDRVVTEDRDELEIFKLRLFLEAPTPPDFNWRHRSWLSCIWLLRFVFYRPPSAKSKVVEVKVAEDKITEVDIEYGGKCVAD
;
A
#
# COMPACT_ATOMS: atom_id res chain seq x y z
N MET A 1 -2.51 43.31 56.91
CA MET A 1 -1.94 42.04 56.42
C MET A 1 -2.98 41.39 55.54
N ALA A 2 -2.89 41.60 54.22
CA ALA A 2 -3.77 40.99 53.24
C ALA A 2 -3.10 39.69 52.76
N SER A 3 -3.82 38.57 52.85
CA SER A 3 -3.39 37.26 52.38
C SER A 3 -3.72 37.11 50.91
N ASP A 4 -2.67 36.96 50.12
CA ASP A 4 -2.66 36.74 48.67
C ASP A 4 -3.00 35.27 48.38
N THR A 5 -4.15 35.01 47.75
CA THR A 5 -4.52 33.69 47.22
C THR A 5 -4.44 33.75 45.71
N GLY A 6 -3.29 33.38 45.16
CA GLY A 6 -3.08 33.25 43.73
C GLY A 6 -3.97 32.16 43.10
N PRO A 7 -4.24 32.24 41.78
CA PRO A 7 -5.13 31.32 41.09
C PRO A 7 -4.52 29.91 41.02
N SER A 8 -5.36 28.91 41.26
CA SER A 8 -5.00 27.49 41.11
C SER A 8 -4.49 27.19 39.70
N PRO A 9 -3.49 26.31 39.56
CA PRO A 9 -2.94 25.96 38.25
C PRO A 9 -4.02 25.28 37.39
N PRO A 10 -3.99 25.49 36.06
CA PRO A 10 -4.96 24.86 35.16
C PRO A 10 -4.85 23.35 35.27
N ALA A 11 -6.00 22.69 35.45
CA ALA A 11 -6.09 21.24 35.46
C ALA A 11 -5.46 20.68 34.18
N GLN A 12 -4.50 19.78 34.35
CA GLN A 12 -3.96 19.01 33.22
C GLN A 12 -5.11 18.27 32.53
N PRO A 13 -5.12 18.18 31.19
CA PRO A 13 -6.16 17.46 30.48
C PRO A 13 -6.19 16.01 30.96
N ARG A 14 -7.32 15.58 31.54
CA ARG A 14 -7.58 14.17 31.84
C ARG A 14 -7.58 13.43 30.51
N VAL A 15 -6.52 12.69 30.25
CA VAL A 15 -6.56 11.68 29.19
C VAL A 15 -7.63 10.67 29.60
N ASP A 16 -8.59 10.46 28.71
CA ASP A 16 -9.82 9.71 28.95
C ASP A 16 -9.52 8.26 29.40
N GLU A 17 -9.94 7.88 30.61
CA GLU A 17 -9.72 6.53 31.18
C GLU A 17 -10.27 5.43 30.25
N SER A 18 -11.30 5.73 29.46
CA SER A 18 -11.89 4.79 28.50
C SER A 18 -10.92 4.41 27.37
N ILE A 19 -10.07 5.35 26.92
CA ILE A 19 -9.08 5.11 25.87
C ILE A 19 -7.99 4.18 26.40
N TYR A 20 -7.52 4.40 27.62
CA TYR A 20 -6.52 3.51 28.23
C TYR A 20 -7.05 2.10 28.45
N ALA A 21 -8.30 1.96 28.88
CA ALA A 21 -8.95 0.66 29.02
C ALA A 21 -9.04 -0.07 27.67
N SER A 22 -9.44 0.63 26.60
CA SER A 22 -9.51 0.06 25.25
C SER A 22 -8.14 -0.40 24.73
N ILE A 23 -7.10 0.41 24.93
CA ILE A 23 -5.73 0.06 24.52
C ILE A 23 -5.26 -1.19 25.27
N ASN A 24 -5.47 -1.26 26.59
CA ASN A 24 -5.07 -2.43 27.38
C ASN A 24 -5.79 -3.70 26.92
N HIS A 25 -7.09 -3.61 26.60
CA HIS A 25 -7.84 -4.75 26.06
C HIS A 25 -7.25 -5.24 24.73
N GLN A 26 -6.94 -4.35 23.79
CA GLN A 26 -6.31 -4.73 22.52
C GLN A 26 -4.95 -5.40 22.71
N ILE A 27 -4.17 -4.93 23.68
CA ILE A 27 -2.86 -5.51 24.02
C ILE A 27 -3.05 -6.92 24.59
N ASP A 28 -3.98 -7.10 25.54
CA ASP A 28 -4.25 -8.39 26.16
C ASP A 28 -4.79 -9.39 25.13
N ASP A 29 -5.71 -8.96 24.25
CA ASP A 29 -6.22 -9.75 23.13
C ASP A 29 -5.10 -10.24 22.21
N PHE A 30 -4.09 -9.40 21.94
CA PHE A 30 -2.93 -9.80 21.16
C PHE A 30 -2.17 -10.95 21.83
N PHE A 31 -1.88 -10.89 23.13
CA PHE A 31 -1.17 -11.96 23.82
C PHE A 31 -2.02 -13.24 23.87
N VAL A 32 -3.29 -13.14 24.28
CA VAL A 32 -4.19 -14.28 24.41
C VAL A 32 -4.40 -15.00 23.07
N ARG A 33 -4.68 -14.25 21.99
CA ARG A 33 -4.89 -14.82 20.65
C ARG A 33 -3.68 -15.58 20.12
N ASN A 34 -2.48 -15.16 20.50
CA ASN A 34 -1.23 -15.83 20.12
C ASN A 34 -0.80 -16.90 21.14
N GLY A 35 -1.66 -17.26 22.11
CA GLY A 35 -1.40 -18.30 23.09
C GLY A 35 -0.43 -17.91 24.20
N PHE A 36 -0.23 -16.61 24.43
CA PHE A 36 0.65 -16.09 25.46
C PHE A 36 -0.11 -15.56 26.69
N ASP A 37 0.50 -15.67 27.85
CA ASP A 37 0.03 -15.01 29.07
C ASP A 37 0.16 -13.49 28.91
N PRO A 38 -0.89 -12.69 29.20
CA PRO A 38 -0.83 -11.22 29.16
C PRO A 38 0.32 -10.61 29.98
N GLN A 39 0.81 -11.29 31.03
CA GLN A 39 1.99 -10.85 31.79
C GLN A 39 3.28 -10.80 30.95
N THR A 40 3.32 -11.48 29.80
CA THR A 40 4.41 -11.35 28.81
C THR A 40 4.64 -9.89 28.40
N ARG A 41 3.60 -9.05 28.46
CA ARG A 41 3.71 -7.60 28.28
C ARG A 41 4.79 -6.97 29.15
N ILE A 42 4.94 -7.41 30.40
CA ILE A 42 5.95 -6.85 31.33
C ILE A 42 7.36 -7.05 30.77
N ALA A 43 7.65 -8.22 30.21
CA ALA A 43 8.95 -8.49 29.59
C ALA A 43 9.17 -7.62 28.35
N CYS A 44 8.13 -7.40 27.54
CA CYS A 44 8.18 -6.52 26.37
C CYS A 44 8.41 -5.06 26.78
N ASP A 45 7.68 -4.56 27.78
CA ASP A 45 7.81 -3.19 28.27
C ASP A 45 9.18 -2.94 28.91
N ASN A 46 9.72 -3.92 29.65
CA ASN A 46 11.08 -3.87 30.17
C ASN A 46 12.14 -3.84 29.05
N PHE A 47 11.95 -4.65 28.00
CA PHE A 47 12.82 -4.62 26.83
C PHE A 47 12.78 -3.24 26.15
N ALA A 48 11.59 -2.69 25.93
CA ALA A 48 11.41 -1.35 25.37
C ALA A 48 12.08 -0.27 26.23
N ALA A 49 11.90 -0.33 27.55
CA ALA A 49 12.54 0.59 28.50
C ALA A 49 14.07 0.53 28.42
N SER A 50 14.66 -0.65 28.25
CA SER A 50 16.11 -0.82 28.12
C SER A 50 16.70 -0.10 26.88
N LEU A 51 15.92 0.01 25.79
CA LEU A 51 16.32 0.69 24.56
C LEU A 51 16.04 2.20 24.57
N SER A 52 15.17 2.66 25.46
CA SER A 52 14.67 4.04 25.45
C SER A 52 15.66 5.09 25.97
N CYS A 53 16.78 4.67 26.58
CA CYS A 53 17.73 5.52 27.30
C CYS A 53 17.06 6.49 28.29
N GLY A 54 16.05 6.01 29.03
CA GLY A 54 15.32 6.80 30.04
C GLY A 54 14.20 7.69 29.47
N ARG A 55 13.89 7.57 28.17
CA ARG A 55 12.74 8.26 27.55
C ARG A 55 11.45 7.45 27.75
N LYS A 56 10.31 8.13 27.70
CA LYS A 56 9.02 7.49 27.90
C LYS A 56 8.70 6.52 26.75
N CYS A 57 8.38 5.28 27.11
CA CYS A 57 7.76 4.28 26.24
C CYS A 57 6.26 4.36 26.42
N ILE A 58 5.51 4.42 25.32
CA ILE A 58 4.03 4.49 25.36
C ILE A 58 3.50 3.45 24.37
N PRO A 59 2.56 2.58 24.76
CA PRO A 59 1.87 1.73 23.81
C PRO A 59 1.26 2.58 22.68
N ALA A 60 1.32 2.10 21.44
CA ALA A 60 0.63 2.75 20.33
C ALA A 60 -0.87 2.82 20.62
N GLN A 61 -1.51 3.93 20.21
CA GLN A 61 -2.95 4.15 20.44
C GLN A 61 -3.83 3.11 19.73
N HIS A 62 -3.33 2.55 18.63
CA HIS A 62 -3.96 1.46 17.90
C HIS A 62 -2.95 0.31 17.82
N GLN A 63 -3.35 -0.87 18.25
CA GLN A 63 -2.53 -2.07 18.17
C GLN A 63 -2.86 -2.86 16.91
N GLY A 64 -1.83 -3.32 16.21
CA GLY A 64 -2.00 -4.17 15.03
C GLY A 64 -2.37 -5.61 15.43
N TYR A 65 -3.03 -6.33 14.52
CA TYR A 65 -3.38 -7.73 14.75
C TYR A 65 -2.15 -8.63 14.98
N CYS A 66 -1.06 -8.35 14.25
CA CYS A 66 0.14 -9.18 14.17
C CYS A 66 1.26 -8.79 15.17
N SER A 67 1.09 -7.71 15.94
CA SER A 67 2.16 -7.18 16.79
C SER A 67 1.67 -6.39 17.99
N TYR A 68 2.36 -6.53 19.12
CA TYR A 68 2.33 -5.50 20.16
C TYR A 68 3.31 -4.37 19.79
N THR A 69 2.84 -3.12 19.74
CA THR A 69 3.61 -1.96 19.29
C THR A 69 3.74 -0.90 20.38
N VAL A 70 4.97 -0.43 20.60
CA VAL A 70 5.34 0.61 21.57
C VAL A 70 6.05 1.75 20.86
N LEU A 71 5.62 3.00 21.09
CA LEU A 71 6.35 4.19 20.65
C LEU A 71 7.54 4.47 21.57
N LEU A 72 8.71 4.60 20.96
CA LEU A 72 9.96 5.01 21.60
C LEU A 72 10.29 6.45 21.19
N SER A 73 10.21 7.38 22.14
CA SER A 73 10.71 8.75 21.98
C SER A 73 10.09 9.55 20.82
N GLY A 74 8.92 9.14 20.33
CA GLY A 74 8.20 9.76 19.20
C GLY A 74 8.86 9.65 17.83
N ARG A 75 10.02 8.98 17.73
CA ARG A 75 10.78 8.84 16.47
C ARG A 75 10.89 7.40 16.00
N HIS A 76 10.79 6.45 16.92
CA HIS A 76 10.84 5.04 16.59
C HIS A 76 9.65 4.32 17.19
N ILE A 77 9.28 3.20 16.59
CA ILE A 77 8.40 2.22 17.18
C ILE A 77 9.17 0.93 17.42
N LEU A 78 8.72 0.18 18.41
CA LEU A 78 9.20 -1.16 18.72
C LEU A 78 8.02 -2.11 18.55
N GLN A 79 8.14 -3.08 17.65
CA GLN A 79 7.14 -4.11 17.41
C GLN A 79 7.62 -5.45 17.97
N PHE A 80 6.76 -6.09 18.75
CA PHE A 80 6.93 -7.45 19.25
C PHE A 80 6.02 -8.37 18.45
N ARG A 81 6.61 -9.24 17.62
CA ARG A 81 5.86 -10.12 16.70
C ARG A 81 6.14 -11.58 17.04
N PRO A 82 5.11 -12.44 17.14
CA PRO A 82 5.33 -13.87 17.32
C PRO A 82 5.95 -14.48 16.05
N VAL A 83 6.44 -15.71 16.17
CA VAL A 83 7.17 -16.41 15.10
C VAL A 83 6.38 -16.45 13.78
N GLN A 84 5.07 -16.71 13.83
CA GLN A 84 4.20 -16.76 12.65
C GLN A 84 4.03 -15.41 11.93
N PHE A 85 4.32 -14.29 12.60
CA PHE A 85 4.18 -12.94 12.03
C PHE A 85 5.51 -12.19 11.97
N MET A 86 6.63 -12.92 11.94
CA MET A 86 7.96 -12.33 11.82
C MET A 86 8.10 -11.50 10.54
N LEU A 87 8.81 -10.38 10.64
CA LEU A 87 9.23 -9.62 9.48
C LEU A 87 10.45 -10.28 8.83
N ASP A 88 10.37 -10.53 7.53
CA ASP A 88 11.56 -10.88 6.75
C ASP A 88 12.44 -9.63 6.59
N MET A 89 13.61 -9.65 7.22
CA MET A 89 14.56 -8.54 7.16
C MET A 89 15.13 -8.31 5.76
N GLN A 90 15.16 -9.32 4.89
CA GLN A 90 15.53 -9.15 3.49
C GLN A 90 14.43 -8.39 2.73
N VAL A 91 13.16 -8.72 2.96
CA VAL A 91 12.01 -7.99 2.39
C VAL A 91 12.04 -6.53 2.84
N CYS A 92 12.25 -6.25 4.13
CA CYS A 92 12.34 -4.88 4.64
C CYS A 92 13.50 -4.09 4.01
N ARG A 93 14.67 -4.73 3.83
CA ARG A 93 15.82 -4.09 3.18
C ARG A 93 15.55 -3.81 1.70
N GLU A 94 15.03 -4.79 0.96
CA GLU A 94 14.75 -4.64 -0.48
C GLU A 94 13.68 -3.56 -0.72
N ALA A 95 12.66 -3.48 0.14
CA ALA A 95 11.68 -2.40 0.15
C ALA A 95 12.36 -1.02 0.29
N ARG A 96 13.25 -0.88 1.29
CA ARG A 96 13.97 0.37 1.58
C ARG A 96 14.94 0.74 0.47
N GLU A 97 15.59 -0.22 -0.16
CA GLU A 97 16.49 0.00 -1.31
C GLU A 97 15.74 0.56 -2.52
N ILE A 98 14.54 0.02 -2.81
CA ILE A 98 13.75 0.43 -3.99
C ILE A 98 12.99 1.74 -3.76
N TYR A 99 12.37 1.90 -2.59
CA TYR A 99 11.44 2.99 -2.31
C TYR A 99 12.02 4.08 -1.41
N GLY A 100 13.24 3.90 -0.91
CA GLY A 100 13.96 4.90 -0.14
C GLY A 100 13.20 5.38 1.09
N SER A 101 13.08 6.70 1.25
CA SER A 101 12.50 7.33 2.44
C SER A 101 11.03 7.01 2.68
N LEU A 102 10.31 6.43 1.71
CA LEU A 102 8.91 6.03 1.86
C LEU A 102 8.73 4.77 2.72
N VAL A 103 9.80 4.03 3.02
CA VAL A 103 9.74 2.76 3.77
C VAL A 103 10.43 2.96 5.12
N PRO A 104 9.89 2.51 6.24
CA PRO A 104 10.58 2.63 7.53
C PRO A 104 11.91 1.86 7.51
N THR A 105 12.96 2.41 8.11
CA THR A 105 14.16 1.62 8.37
C THR A 105 13.81 0.61 9.46
N THR A 106 14.04 -0.68 9.23
CA THR A 106 13.71 -1.75 10.17
C THR A 106 14.99 -2.45 10.63
N SER A 107 15.11 -2.71 11.93
CA SER A 107 16.20 -3.49 12.53
C SER A 107 15.65 -4.56 13.47
N HIS A 108 16.16 -5.79 13.38
CA HIS A 108 15.85 -6.85 14.35
C HIS A 108 16.73 -6.64 15.60
N MET A 109 16.09 -6.50 16.76
CA MET A 109 16.74 -6.13 18.02
C MET A 109 16.98 -7.32 18.95
N GLY A 110 16.37 -8.46 18.67
CA GLY A 110 16.46 -9.65 19.50
C GLY A 110 15.12 -10.35 19.69
N ILE A 111 15.05 -11.14 20.76
CA ILE A 111 13.91 -12.00 21.09
C ILE A 111 13.56 -11.80 22.56
N VAL A 112 12.27 -11.76 22.86
CA VAL A 112 11.70 -11.81 24.21
C VAL A 112 11.01 -13.16 24.40
N ASP A 113 11.33 -13.87 25.47
CA ASP A 113 10.63 -15.08 25.88
C ASP A 113 9.18 -14.74 26.22
N ALA A 114 8.23 -15.45 25.61
CA ALA A 114 6.81 -15.35 25.92
C ALA A 114 6.37 -16.52 26.81
N GLN A 115 5.63 -16.20 27.87
CA GLN A 115 5.04 -17.21 28.73
C GLN A 115 3.80 -17.77 28.04
N ALA A 116 3.64 -19.10 28.00
CA ALA A 116 2.43 -19.69 27.44
C ALA A 116 1.22 -19.46 28.34
N LEU A 117 0.08 -19.24 27.71
CA LEU A 117 -1.20 -19.14 28.39
C LEU A 117 -1.53 -20.48 29.10
N GLY A 118 -2.05 -20.40 30.33
CA GLY A 118 -2.47 -21.58 31.09
C GLY A 118 -1.34 -22.36 31.78
N GLY A 119 -0.17 -21.75 31.97
CA GLY A 119 0.92 -22.35 32.77
C GLY A 119 1.66 -23.51 32.10
N SER A 120 1.54 -23.64 30.77
CA SER A 120 2.33 -24.60 29.99
C SER A 120 3.83 -24.29 30.09
N THR A 121 4.66 -25.34 30.10
CA THR A 121 6.12 -25.21 30.15
C THR A 121 6.74 -24.84 28.81
N ILE A 122 5.97 -24.90 27.71
CA ILE A 122 6.42 -24.52 26.38
C ILE A 122 6.43 -23.00 26.29
N ARG A 123 7.62 -22.39 26.25
CA ARG A 123 7.76 -20.94 26.05
C ARG A 123 7.61 -20.58 24.57
N GLY A 124 6.88 -19.52 24.31
CA GLY A 124 6.85 -18.86 23.01
C GLY A 124 8.00 -17.86 22.87
N ALA A 125 8.11 -17.25 21.70
CA ALA A 125 9.10 -16.21 21.42
C ALA A 125 8.46 -15.05 20.66
N LEU A 126 8.82 -13.83 21.07
CA LEU A 126 8.47 -12.59 20.39
C LEU A 126 9.73 -11.98 19.79
N HIS A 127 9.79 -11.87 18.48
CA HIS A 127 10.85 -11.16 17.77
C HIS A 127 10.61 -9.67 17.86
N VAL A 128 11.67 -8.93 18.18
CA VAL A 128 11.59 -7.49 18.41
C VAL A 128 12.17 -6.73 17.24
N TYR A 129 11.41 -5.79 16.68
CA TYR A 129 11.80 -4.95 15.55
C TYR A 129 11.74 -3.48 15.93
N LEU A 130 12.84 -2.76 15.74
CA LEU A 130 12.89 -1.30 15.85
C LEU A 130 12.66 -0.70 14.47
N GLN A 131 11.72 0.24 14.35
CA GLN A 131 11.40 0.90 13.10
C GLN A 131 11.32 2.42 13.25
N ASP A 132 11.72 3.14 12.20
CA ASP A 132 11.46 4.58 12.10
C ASP A 132 9.95 4.85 12.04
N VAL A 133 9.50 5.91 12.73
CA VAL A 133 8.13 6.43 12.55
C VAL A 133 8.05 7.13 11.20
N ILE A 134 7.15 6.68 10.33
CA ILE A 134 6.76 7.43 9.13
C ILE A 134 5.86 8.60 9.56
N PRO A 135 6.18 9.85 9.20
CA PRO A 135 5.41 11.01 9.64
C PRO A 135 4.02 11.05 8.99
N GLY A 136 3.07 11.73 9.64
CA GLY A 136 1.70 11.88 9.14
C GLY A 136 0.72 10.96 9.84
N ILE A 137 -0.42 10.71 9.18
CA ILE A 137 -1.47 9.81 9.64
C ILE A 137 -1.79 8.79 8.53
N SER A 138 -2.46 7.68 8.87
CA SER A 138 -2.93 6.75 7.85
C SER A 138 -4.01 7.41 6.97
N LEU A 139 -4.14 6.98 5.73
CA LEU A 139 -5.22 7.41 4.84
C LEU A 139 -6.58 7.05 5.43
N GLU A 140 -6.68 5.90 6.10
CA GLU A 140 -7.87 5.51 6.86
C GLU A 140 -8.25 6.57 7.91
N ALA A 141 -7.31 7.02 8.73
CA ALA A 141 -7.57 8.08 9.70
C ALA A 141 -7.94 9.41 9.01
N LEU A 142 -7.29 9.74 7.89
CA LEU A 142 -7.60 10.95 7.13
C LEU A 142 -9.04 10.94 6.59
N HIS A 143 -9.60 9.81 6.20
CA HIS A 143 -10.99 9.71 5.71
C HIS A 143 -12.02 10.24 6.71
N HIS A 144 -11.72 10.17 8.01
CA HIS A 144 -12.58 10.66 9.07
C HIS A 144 -12.35 12.13 9.44
N MET A 145 -11.39 12.81 8.80
CA MET A 145 -11.10 14.21 9.08
C MET A 145 -11.95 15.16 8.22
N PRO A 146 -12.45 16.28 8.78
CA PRO A 146 -13.18 17.29 8.01
C PRO A 146 -12.39 17.94 6.87
N CYS A 147 -11.05 17.90 6.92
CA CYS A 147 -10.20 18.46 5.88
C CYS A 147 -10.12 17.58 4.61
N PHE A 148 -10.49 16.30 4.69
CA PHE A 148 -10.33 15.37 3.58
C PHE A 148 -11.16 15.80 2.37
N SER A 149 -10.49 15.93 1.23
CA SER A 149 -11.09 16.56 0.05
C SER A 149 -10.50 16.03 -1.25
N SER A 150 -11.11 16.40 -2.38
CA SER A 150 -10.59 16.07 -3.72
C SER A 150 -9.13 16.50 -3.90
N LYS A 151 -8.69 17.61 -3.28
CA LYS A 151 -7.27 18.03 -3.33
C LYS A 151 -6.35 16.97 -2.72
N HIS A 152 -6.71 16.43 -1.56
CA HIS A 152 -5.93 15.38 -0.88
C HIS A 152 -5.82 14.13 -1.76
N ARG A 153 -6.96 13.64 -2.26
CA ARG A 153 -7.00 12.48 -3.17
C ARG A 153 -6.14 12.69 -4.42
N ARG A 154 -6.24 13.88 -5.02
CA ARG A 154 -5.45 14.24 -6.22
C ARG A 154 -3.95 14.23 -5.92
N ASN A 155 -3.51 14.72 -4.77
CA ASN A 155 -2.10 14.75 -4.41
C ASN A 155 -1.58 13.33 -4.16
N LEU A 156 -2.28 12.56 -3.32
CA LEU A 156 -1.94 11.17 -3.04
C LEU A 156 -1.82 10.32 -4.31
N ILE A 157 -2.80 10.41 -5.22
CA ILE A 157 -2.78 9.63 -6.47
C ILE A 157 -1.60 10.02 -7.38
N GLY A 158 -1.19 11.30 -7.36
CA GLY A 158 0.01 11.74 -8.05
C GLY A 158 1.29 11.11 -7.49
N ASP A 159 1.37 10.99 -6.16
CA ASP A 159 2.52 10.41 -5.47
C ASP A 159 2.56 8.88 -5.60
N LEU A 160 1.40 8.21 -5.49
CA LEU A 160 1.28 6.76 -5.74
C LEU A 160 1.66 6.40 -7.17
N ALA A 161 1.33 7.23 -8.18
CA ALA A 161 1.83 7.02 -9.54
C ALA A 161 3.38 7.04 -9.59
N GLY A 162 4.02 7.84 -8.73
CA GLY A 162 5.46 7.81 -8.49
C GLY A 162 5.94 6.48 -7.91
N VAL A 163 5.29 5.98 -6.87
CA VAL A 163 5.62 4.67 -6.25
C VAL A 163 5.54 3.55 -7.27
N PHE A 164 4.45 3.44 -8.03
CA PHE A 164 4.27 2.40 -9.03
C PHE A 164 5.27 2.54 -10.19
N ALA A 165 5.63 3.77 -10.59
CA ALA A 165 6.67 4.00 -11.60
C ALA A 165 8.06 3.59 -11.07
N THR A 166 8.38 3.88 -9.80
CA THR A 166 9.60 3.41 -9.15
C THR A 166 9.66 1.89 -9.13
N ALA A 167 8.57 1.21 -8.76
CA ALA A 167 8.48 -0.25 -8.79
C ALA A 167 8.75 -0.82 -10.18
N PHE A 168 8.14 -0.22 -11.21
CA PHE A 168 8.34 -0.58 -12.61
C PHE A 168 9.78 -0.37 -13.08
N ASN A 169 10.39 0.76 -12.74
CA ASN A 169 11.76 1.11 -13.14
C ASN A 169 12.81 0.21 -12.48
N HIS A 170 12.51 -0.35 -11.30
CA HIS A 170 13.32 -1.39 -10.64
C HIS A 170 12.88 -2.81 -11.03
N GLY A 171 11.92 -2.93 -11.94
CA GLY A 171 11.33 -4.19 -12.36
C GLY A 171 12.38 -5.11 -12.99
N LYS A 172 12.33 -6.39 -12.63
CA LYS A 172 13.23 -7.43 -13.14
C LYS A 172 12.49 -8.31 -14.13
N LEU A 173 13.08 -8.57 -15.29
CA LEU A 173 12.52 -9.57 -16.20
C LEU A 173 12.88 -10.99 -15.71
N PRO A 174 11.96 -11.96 -15.84
CA PRO A 174 12.30 -13.37 -15.66
C PRO A 174 13.38 -13.74 -16.68
N LYS A 175 14.46 -14.39 -16.24
CA LYS A 175 15.37 -15.05 -17.19
C LYS A 175 14.59 -16.16 -17.91
N SER A 176 14.77 -16.29 -19.22
CA SER A 176 14.22 -17.41 -19.98
C SER A 176 14.65 -18.73 -19.33
N ALA A 177 13.67 -19.61 -19.07
CA ALA A 177 13.86 -20.91 -18.44
C ALA A 177 14.83 -21.84 -19.20
N ASN A 178 15.26 -21.47 -20.41
CA ASN A 178 16.10 -22.28 -21.27
C ASN A 178 17.56 -22.47 -20.81
N ASN A 179 18.02 -21.79 -19.76
CA ASN A 179 19.43 -21.89 -19.30
C ASN A 179 19.59 -22.28 -17.82
N GLY A 180 18.63 -23.01 -17.21
CA GLY A 180 18.81 -23.64 -15.89
C GLY A 180 19.14 -22.69 -14.70
N SER A 181 19.15 -21.38 -14.93
CA SER A 181 19.45 -20.36 -13.91
C SER A 181 18.20 -20.12 -13.10
N GLN A 182 18.30 -20.31 -11.78
CA GLN A 182 17.33 -19.81 -10.81
C GLN A 182 16.95 -18.35 -11.10
N SER A 183 15.70 -17.96 -10.78
CA SER A 183 15.25 -16.58 -10.92
C SER A 183 16.17 -15.64 -10.16
N VAL A 184 16.43 -14.45 -10.71
CA VAL A 184 17.36 -13.45 -10.13
C VAL A 184 16.84 -12.88 -8.78
N PHE A 185 15.61 -13.20 -8.40
CA PHE A 185 14.92 -12.72 -7.21
C PHE A 185 13.97 -13.81 -6.68
N SER A 186 13.66 -13.75 -5.37
CA SER A 186 12.69 -14.64 -4.74
C SER A 186 11.26 -14.14 -5.03
N ARG A 187 10.44 -14.99 -5.64
CA ARG A 187 9.04 -14.68 -6.00
C ARG A 187 8.05 -14.71 -4.81
N GLY A 188 8.53 -14.59 -3.57
CA GLY A 188 7.65 -14.59 -2.38
C GLY A 188 6.72 -15.80 -2.23
N ILE A 189 5.61 -15.63 -1.52
CA ILE A 189 4.61 -16.68 -1.28
C ILE A 189 3.61 -16.70 -2.43
N VAL A 190 3.02 -15.55 -2.77
CA VAL A 190 2.01 -15.43 -3.84
C VAL A 190 2.66 -15.70 -5.19
N GLY A 191 3.82 -15.11 -5.47
CA GLY A 191 4.47 -15.24 -6.78
C GLY A 191 4.98 -16.66 -7.09
N LYS A 192 5.28 -17.48 -6.07
CA LYS A 192 5.61 -18.92 -6.26
C LYS A 192 4.38 -19.82 -6.44
N SER A 193 3.21 -19.35 -6.02
CA SER A 193 1.97 -20.13 -6.00
C SER A 193 0.88 -19.59 -6.93
N LEU A 194 1.25 -18.78 -7.93
CA LEU A 194 0.29 -18.15 -8.86
C LEU A 194 -0.56 -19.18 -9.60
N THR A 195 0.03 -20.28 -10.06
CA THR A 195 -0.68 -21.34 -10.79
C THR A 195 -1.66 -22.09 -9.91
N GLU A 196 -1.25 -22.43 -8.68
CA GLU A 196 -2.11 -23.08 -7.69
C GLU A 196 -3.27 -22.17 -7.28
N ARG A 197 -3.00 -20.89 -7.02
CA ARG A 197 -4.02 -19.89 -6.67
C ARG A 197 -5.01 -19.65 -7.82
N LEU A 198 -4.54 -19.61 -9.07
CA LEU A 198 -5.42 -19.54 -10.24
C LEU A 198 -6.26 -20.80 -10.42
N SER A 199 -5.77 -21.95 -9.97
CA SER A 199 -6.55 -23.20 -9.95
C SER A 199 -7.61 -23.17 -8.86
N LEU A 200 -7.28 -22.66 -7.67
CA LEU A 200 -8.23 -22.42 -6.59
C LEU A 200 -9.36 -21.47 -7.05
N LEU A 201 -9.02 -20.36 -7.69
CA LEU A 201 -9.97 -19.35 -8.19
C LEU A 201 -10.94 -19.89 -9.26
N GLN A 202 -10.66 -21.03 -9.90
CA GLN A 202 -11.62 -21.65 -10.84
C GLN A 202 -12.86 -22.20 -10.15
N THR A 203 -12.83 -22.34 -8.83
CA THR A 203 -13.98 -22.77 -8.04
C THR A 203 -15.00 -21.64 -7.81
N LEU A 204 -14.65 -20.39 -8.16
CA LEU A 204 -15.59 -19.26 -8.17
C LEU A 204 -16.68 -19.51 -9.21
N SER A 205 -17.94 -19.52 -8.77
CA SER A 205 -19.10 -19.90 -9.57
C SER A 205 -19.91 -18.70 -10.11
N GLY A 206 -19.56 -17.47 -9.74
CA GLY A 206 -20.28 -16.27 -10.13
C GLY A 206 -19.82 -15.63 -11.45
N PRO A 207 -20.30 -14.41 -11.75
CA PRO A 207 -19.93 -13.63 -12.93
C PRO A 207 -18.42 -13.38 -13.07
N GLU A 208 -17.66 -13.52 -12.00
CA GLU A 208 -16.21 -13.34 -11.93
C GLU A 208 -15.42 -14.45 -12.65
N SER A 209 -16.00 -15.63 -12.86
CA SER A 209 -15.38 -16.77 -13.54
C SER A 209 -14.82 -16.44 -14.93
N LYS A 210 -15.48 -15.55 -15.67
CA LYS A 210 -15.00 -15.06 -17.00
C LYS A 210 -13.65 -14.35 -16.91
N TYR A 211 -13.38 -13.64 -15.81
CA TYR A 211 -12.10 -12.96 -15.58
C TYR A 211 -11.01 -13.96 -15.19
N VAL A 212 -11.35 -14.98 -14.40
CA VAL A 212 -10.44 -16.09 -14.07
C VAL A 212 -9.97 -16.78 -15.35
N GLN A 213 -10.91 -17.11 -16.25
CA GLN A 213 -10.59 -17.73 -17.54
C GLN A 213 -9.66 -16.85 -18.39
N LYS A 214 -9.96 -15.55 -18.48
CA LYS A 214 -9.14 -14.57 -19.23
C LYS A 214 -7.72 -14.48 -18.66
N VAL A 215 -7.58 -14.39 -17.35
CA VAL A 215 -6.25 -14.31 -16.70
C VAL A 215 -5.48 -15.60 -16.91
N ARG A 216 -6.12 -16.76 -16.77
CA ARG A 216 -5.48 -18.07 -17.02
C ARG A 216 -4.92 -18.19 -18.44
N GLN A 217 -5.66 -17.73 -19.45
CA GLN A 217 -5.20 -17.74 -20.85
C GLN A 217 -3.94 -16.89 -21.08
N GLN A 218 -3.68 -15.89 -20.23
CA GLN A 218 -2.50 -15.02 -20.32
C GLN A 218 -1.48 -15.25 -19.20
N ALA A 219 -1.69 -16.21 -18.30
CA ALA A 219 -0.87 -16.39 -17.10
C ALA A 219 0.61 -16.63 -17.44
N GLU A 220 0.89 -17.52 -18.39
CA GLU A 220 2.25 -17.79 -18.87
C GLU A 220 2.91 -16.53 -19.44
N VAL A 221 2.16 -15.73 -20.21
CA VAL A 221 2.65 -14.48 -20.80
C VAL A 221 2.95 -13.44 -19.71
N ILE A 222 2.07 -13.32 -18.71
CA ILE A 222 2.27 -12.43 -17.57
C ILE A 222 3.52 -12.85 -16.79
N GLU A 223 3.66 -14.13 -16.46
CA GLU A 223 4.79 -14.62 -15.69
C GLU A 223 6.12 -14.54 -16.43
N SER A 224 6.14 -14.76 -17.75
CA SER A 224 7.37 -14.87 -18.56
C SER A 224 7.79 -13.57 -19.23
N LYS A 225 6.86 -12.65 -19.55
CA LYS A 225 7.15 -11.43 -20.33
C LYS A 225 6.97 -10.13 -19.56
N MET A 226 6.22 -10.12 -18.46
CA MET A 226 6.03 -8.89 -17.70
C MET A 226 7.21 -8.65 -16.75
N PRO A 227 7.61 -7.38 -16.55
CA PRO A 227 8.51 -7.04 -15.46
C PRO A 227 7.91 -7.46 -14.13
N TRP A 228 8.69 -8.17 -13.32
CA TRP A 228 8.34 -8.43 -11.93
C TRP A 228 8.79 -7.23 -11.11
N CYS A 229 7.84 -6.63 -10.41
CA CYS A 229 8.06 -5.45 -9.57
C CYS A 229 8.01 -5.88 -8.12
N PHE A 230 8.82 -5.26 -7.26
CA PHE A 230 8.71 -5.48 -5.82
C PHE A 230 7.46 -4.77 -5.30
N THR A 231 6.47 -5.51 -4.83
CA THR A 231 5.15 -5.00 -4.44
C THR A 231 5.01 -4.92 -2.93
N HIS A 232 4.03 -4.16 -2.44
CA HIS A 232 3.77 -4.04 -1.00
C HIS A 232 3.12 -5.30 -0.40
N GLY A 233 2.27 -5.99 -1.18
CA GLY A 233 1.53 -7.18 -0.74
C GLY A 233 0.29 -6.92 0.12
N ASP A 234 0.18 -5.74 0.72
CA ASP A 234 -0.99 -5.31 1.52
C ASP A 234 -1.24 -3.80 1.42
N LEU A 235 -1.46 -3.30 0.21
CA LEU A 235 -1.66 -1.87 -0.02
C LEU A 235 -3.12 -1.44 0.27
N VAL A 236 -3.41 -1.24 1.56
CA VAL A 236 -4.70 -0.77 2.09
C VAL A 236 -4.59 0.63 2.72
N PRO A 237 -5.71 1.37 2.91
CA PRO A 237 -5.66 2.73 3.47
C PRO A 237 -4.98 2.85 4.84
N ALA A 238 -5.03 1.81 5.67
CA ALA A 238 -4.34 1.77 6.96
C ALA A 238 -2.80 1.82 6.82
N ASN A 239 -2.26 1.27 5.73
CA ASN A 239 -0.82 1.14 5.48
C ASN A 239 -0.24 2.32 4.67
N ILE A 240 -1.09 3.27 4.25
CA ILE A 240 -0.69 4.43 3.46
C ILE A 240 -0.60 5.65 4.37
N MET A 241 0.60 6.17 4.58
CA MET A 241 0.84 7.35 5.42
C MET A 241 0.81 8.62 4.59
N VAL A 242 0.07 9.63 5.06
CA VAL A 242 -0.14 10.89 4.37
C VAL A 242 0.03 12.10 5.31
N ASN A 243 0.46 13.22 4.75
CA ASN A 243 0.42 14.50 5.43
C ASN A 243 -1.05 15.01 5.45
N PRO A 244 -1.66 15.25 6.63
CA PRO A 244 -3.09 15.57 6.74
C PRO A 244 -3.47 16.95 6.17
N ASP A 245 -2.52 17.88 6.04
CA ASP A 245 -2.78 19.24 5.54
C ASP A 245 -2.76 19.31 4.00
N THR A 246 -2.00 18.40 3.38
CA THR A 246 -1.71 18.45 1.95
C THR A 246 -2.20 17.23 1.17
N GLY A 247 -2.36 16.09 1.85
CA GLY A 247 -2.67 14.79 1.25
C GLY A 247 -1.51 14.17 0.47
N HIS A 248 -0.30 14.68 0.61
CA HIS A 248 0.89 14.07 0.02
C HIS A 248 1.26 12.79 0.76
N LEU A 249 1.70 11.78 -0.01
CA LEU A 249 2.24 10.54 0.53
C LEU A 249 3.52 10.83 1.33
N THR A 250 3.59 10.34 2.56
CA THR A 250 4.79 10.43 3.41
C THR A 250 5.51 9.09 3.53
N GLY A 251 4.80 7.97 3.35
CA GLY A 251 5.39 6.64 3.28
C GLY A 251 4.36 5.52 3.27
N LEU A 252 4.85 4.29 3.22
CA LEU A 252 4.09 3.04 3.28
C LEU A 252 4.66 2.20 4.43
N ILE A 253 3.78 1.63 5.25
CA ILE A 253 4.13 0.84 6.43
C ILE A 253 3.63 -0.60 6.31
N ASP A 254 4.13 -1.49 7.16
CA ASP A 254 3.80 -2.91 7.17
C ASP A 254 4.15 -3.66 5.87
N TRP A 255 5.45 -3.72 5.58
CA TRP A 255 6.02 -4.44 4.44
C TRP A 255 6.14 -5.95 4.67
N ALA A 256 5.38 -6.53 5.61
CA ALA A 256 5.46 -7.95 5.95
C ALA A 256 5.15 -8.86 4.74
N GLU A 257 4.19 -8.46 3.91
CA GLU A 257 3.76 -9.17 2.71
C GLU A 257 4.51 -8.73 1.44
N GLY A 258 5.60 -7.98 1.58
CA GLY A 258 6.35 -7.45 0.45
C GLY A 258 6.99 -8.56 -0.39
N GLU A 259 6.66 -8.61 -1.69
CA GLU A 259 7.24 -9.61 -2.59
C GLU A 259 7.28 -9.17 -4.05
N TRP A 260 8.13 -9.85 -4.83
CA TRP A 260 8.20 -9.66 -6.28
C TRP A 260 7.00 -10.30 -6.97
N LEU A 261 6.22 -9.51 -7.71
CA LEU A 261 5.08 -9.99 -8.50
C LEU A 261 5.05 -9.36 -9.90
N PRO A 262 4.39 -9.99 -10.89
CA PRO A 262 4.24 -9.39 -12.21
C PRO A 262 3.61 -8.00 -12.15
N LEU A 263 4.09 -7.08 -13.00
CA LEU A 263 3.56 -5.74 -13.12
C LEU A 263 2.05 -5.79 -13.35
N GLY A 264 1.34 -4.95 -12.60
CA GLY A 264 -0.11 -4.86 -12.65
C GLY A 264 -0.77 -5.55 -11.46
N THR A 265 -0.16 -6.60 -10.89
CA THR A 265 -0.76 -7.34 -9.77
C THR A 265 -1.05 -6.44 -8.58
N ASN A 266 -0.14 -5.54 -8.19
CA ASN A 266 -0.36 -4.60 -7.06
C ASN A 266 -1.39 -3.48 -7.35
N LEU A 267 -1.94 -3.38 -8.57
CA LEU A 267 -2.92 -2.34 -8.91
C LEU A 267 -4.27 -2.55 -8.22
N TYR A 268 -4.53 -3.72 -7.60
CA TYR A 268 -5.71 -3.90 -6.76
C TYR A 268 -5.75 -2.86 -5.62
N GLY A 269 -4.60 -2.50 -5.05
CA GLY A 269 -4.50 -1.52 -3.96
C GLY A 269 -4.85 -0.09 -4.38
N LEU A 270 -4.86 0.22 -5.68
CA LEU A 270 -5.40 1.51 -6.14
C LEU A 270 -6.93 1.56 -6.07
N GLU A 271 -7.61 0.42 -6.19
CA GLU A 271 -9.07 0.35 -6.14
C GLU A 271 -9.58 0.74 -4.74
N GLU A 272 -9.03 0.11 -3.69
CA GLU A 272 -8.37 0.81 -2.57
C GLU A 272 -8.67 2.30 -2.38
N VAL A 273 -7.79 3.08 -3.00
CA VAL A 273 -7.63 4.52 -2.78
C VAL A 273 -8.66 5.33 -3.59
N PHE A 274 -9.31 4.71 -4.59
CA PHE A 274 -10.34 5.37 -5.39
C PHE A 274 -11.70 5.43 -4.69
N GLY A 275 -11.87 4.80 -3.54
CA GLY A 275 -13.11 4.83 -2.77
C GLY A 275 -12.88 4.62 -1.30
N GLN A 276 -13.96 4.24 -0.61
CA GLN A 276 -13.95 3.91 0.80
C GLN A 276 -15.04 2.90 1.12
N VAL A 277 -14.82 2.13 2.17
CA VAL A 277 -15.86 1.29 2.77
C VAL A 277 -16.91 2.20 3.43
N SER A 278 -18.18 1.83 3.34
CA SER A 278 -19.27 2.53 4.03
C SER A 278 -19.11 2.45 5.55
N SER A 279 -19.72 3.41 6.26
CA SER A 279 -19.62 3.47 7.73
C SER A 279 -20.17 2.23 8.46
N ASP A 280 -21.05 1.46 7.81
CA ASP A 280 -21.57 0.20 8.34
C ASP A 280 -20.66 -1.01 8.05
N GLY A 281 -19.56 -0.81 7.33
CA GLY A 281 -18.60 -1.87 6.98
C GLY A 281 -19.08 -2.83 5.90
N LYS A 282 -20.25 -2.61 5.26
CA LYS A 282 -20.89 -3.62 4.39
C LYS A 282 -20.69 -3.40 2.90
N THR A 283 -20.40 -2.17 2.49
CA THR A 283 -20.30 -1.83 1.07
C THR A 283 -19.06 -1.00 0.79
N PHE A 284 -18.69 -0.89 -0.48
CA PHE A 284 -17.62 -0.01 -0.94
C PHE A 284 -18.17 0.99 -1.95
N LYS A 285 -17.75 2.25 -1.86
CA LYS A 285 -18.17 3.29 -2.80
C LYS A 285 -16.97 4.05 -3.32
N TYR A 286 -16.83 4.11 -4.65
CA TYR A 286 -15.88 5.01 -5.29
C TYR A 286 -16.24 6.47 -5.02
N TYR A 287 -15.22 7.32 -4.91
CA TYR A 287 -15.40 8.76 -4.88
C TYR A 287 -15.97 9.26 -6.21
N GLU A 288 -16.73 10.35 -6.19
CA GLU A 288 -17.32 10.95 -7.40
C GLU A 288 -16.25 11.29 -8.46
N ASP A 289 -15.06 11.69 -8.03
CA ASP A 289 -13.94 12.03 -8.93
C ASP A 289 -13.03 10.84 -9.29
N HIS A 290 -13.41 9.59 -9.00
CA HIS A 290 -12.55 8.42 -9.21
C HIS A 290 -12.09 8.25 -10.66
N LEU A 291 -12.89 8.61 -11.65
CA LEU A 291 -12.50 8.58 -13.07
C LEU A 291 -11.37 9.58 -13.37
N TYR A 292 -11.48 10.80 -12.82
CA TYR A 292 -10.43 11.80 -12.91
C TYR A 292 -9.15 11.32 -12.22
N LEU A 293 -9.27 10.72 -11.03
CA LEU A 293 -8.13 10.19 -10.28
C LEU A 293 -7.42 9.07 -11.05
N ARG A 294 -8.15 8.13 -11.68
CA ARG A 294 -7.59 7.10 -12.56
C ARG A 294 -6.81 7.72 -13.72
N ALA A 295 -7.40 8.70 -14.41
CA ALA A 295 -6.73 9.40 -15.52
C ALA A 295 -5.45 10.09 -15.03
N LYS A 296 -5.50 10.75 -13.88
CA LYS A 296 -4.33 11.39 -13.27
C LYS A 296 -3.22 10.38 -12.94
N PHE A 297 -3.58 9.24 -12.34
CA PHE A 297 -2.64 8.16 -12.05
C PHE A 297 -1.92 7.71 -13.33
N TRP A 298 -2.68 7.31 -14.34
CA TRP A 298 -2.13 6.75 -15.58
C TRP A 298 -1.28 7.76 -16.36
N ASN A 299 -1.72 9.03 -16.44
CA ASN A 299 -0.93 10.09 -17.08
C ASN A 299 0.41 10.30 -16.37
N ARG A 300 0.43 10.28 -15.03
CA ARG A 300 1.66 10.46 -14.26
C ARG A 300 2.56 9.23 -14.32
N PHE A 301 2.01 8.04 -14.16
CA PHE A 301 2.73 6.77 -14.22
C PHE A 301 3.41 6.60 -15.57
N THR A 302 2.70 6.81 -16.68
CA THR A 302 3.27 6.65 -18.04
C THR A 302 4.42 7.61 -18.31
N VAL A 303 4.32 8.86 -17.88
CA VAL A 303 5.41 9.85 -18.00
C VAL A 303 6.65 9.43 -17.21
N LEU A 304 6.47 8.93 -15.98
CA LEU A 304 7.58 8.52 -15.12
C LEU A 304 8.20 7.18 -15.56
N ALA A 305 7.37 6.25 -16.03
CA ALA A 305 7.81 4.95 -16.55
C ALA A 305 8.54 5.08 -17.90
N ALA A 306 8.16 6.04 -18.75
CA ALA A 306 8.82 6.29 -20.05
C ALA A 306 10.28 6.76 -19.93
N SER A 307 10.72 7.14 -18.72
CA SER A 307 12.12 7.52 -18.47
C SER A 307 13.07 6.32 -18.42
N SER A 308 12.53 5.09 -18.35
CA SER A 308 13.27 3.85 -18.46
C SER A 308 12.82 3.12 -19.73
N PRO A 309 13.71 2.80 -20.67
CA PRO A 309 13.29 2.08 -21.85
C PRO A 309 12.87 0.67 -21.40
N PRO A 310 11.76 0.20 -21.95
CA PRO A 310 11.99 -0.98 -22.75
C PRO A 310 11.37 -0.85 -24.14
N VAL A 311 12.06 -1.47 -25.08
CA VAL A 311 11.63 -1.69 -26.46
C VAL A 311 10.37 -2.56 -26.43
N PHE A 312 9.19 -1.95 -26.35
CA PHE A 312 7.92 -2.69 -26.38
C PHE A 312 6.86 -1.99 -27.23
N GLN A 313 5.99 -2.81 -27.83
CA GLN A 313 4.79 -2.32 -28.50
C GLN A 313 3.78 -1.85 -27.44
N PRO A 314 3.41 -0.56 -27.41
CA PRO A 314 2.62 0.01 -26.31
C PRO A 314 1.25 -0.64 -26.09
N ARG A 315 0.60 -1.12 -27.16
CA ARG A 315 -0.75 -1.70 -27.08
C ARG A 315 -0.77 -3.05 -26.36
N SER A 316 0.11 -3.98 -26.73
CA SER A 316 0.17 -5.31 -26.10
C SER A 316 0.68 -5.22 -24.67
N PHE A 317 1.59 -4.30 -24.38
CA PHE A 317 2.04 -4.05 -23.01
C PHE A 317 0.88 -3.62 -22.10
N MET A 318 0.10 -2.62 -22.52
CA MET A 318 -1.04 -2.17 -21.71
C MET A 318 -2.12 -3.23 -21.55
N GLU A 319 -2.31 -4.11 -22.54
CA GLU A 319 -3.20 -5.26 -22.39
C GLU A 319 -2.72 -6.21 -21.29
N HIS A 320 -1.43 -6.55 -21.25
CA HIS A 320 -0.88 -7.39 -20.19
C HIS A 320 -0.93 -6.70 -18.82
N VAL A 321 -0.70 -5.39 -18.73
CA VAL A 321 -0.87 -4.63 -17.47
C VAL A 321 -2.32 -4.71 -16.98
N ARG A 322 -3.30 -4.61 -17.88
CA ARG A 322 -4.73 -4.77 -17.52
C ARG A 322 -5.01 -6.17 -17.00
N THR A 323 -4.51 -7.21 -17.66
CA THR A 323 -4.69 -8.58 -17.19
C THR A 323 -3.95 -8.84 -15.88
N GLY A 324 -2.78 -8.22 -15.67
CA GLY A 324 -2.08 -8.20 -14.38
C GLY A 324 -2.89 -7.54 -13.26
N ARG A 325 -3.56 -6.41 -13.54
CA ARG A 325 -4.52 -5.80 -12.60
C ARG A 325 -5.65 -6.75 -12.25
N THR A 326 -6.24 -7.40 -13.26
CA THR A 326 -7.30 -8.39 -13.05
C THR A 326 -6.81 -9.56 -12.20
N LEU A 327 -5.60 -10.07 -12.46
CA LEU A 327 -4.96 -11.10 -11.63
C LEU A 327 -4.85 -10.64 -10.18
N GLY A 328 -4.33 -9.44 -9.93
CA GLY A 328 -4.26 -8.86 -8.59
C GLY A 328 -5.60 -8.77 -7.87
N ILE A 329 -6.63 -8.27 -8.55
CA ILE A 329 -7.97 -8.18 -7.95
C ILE A 329 -8.51 -9.58 -7.58
N LEU A 330 -8.35 -10.57 -8.47
CA LEU A 330 -8.77 -11.94 -8.19
C LEU A 330 -8.01 -12.54 -7.00
N LEU A 331 -6.70 -12.31 -6.90
CA LEU A 331 -5.87 -12.87 -5.83
C LEU A 331 -6.22 -12.28 -4.46
N TRP A 332 -6.42 -10.96 -4.36
CA TRP A 332 -6.67 -10.28 -3.07
C TRP A 332 -8.13 -10.17 -2.66
N ARG A 333 -9.08 -10.28 -3.60
CA ARG A 333 -10.53 -10.19 -3.32
C ARG A 333 -11.29 -11.48 -3.63
N GLY A 334 -10.67 -12.42 -4.34
CA GLY A 334 -11.26 -13.72 -4.68
C GLY A 334 -10.79 -14.89 -3.82
N ILE A 335 -9.72 -14.71 -3.05
CA ILE A 335 -9.22 -15.71 -2.10
C ILE A 335 -9.36 -15.12 -0.69
N ALA A 336 -9.98 -15.88 0.22
CA ALA A 336 -10.24 -15.39 1.56
C ALA A 336 -8.97 -15.42 2.42
N PHE A 337 -8.88 -14.47 3.35
CA PHE A 337 -7.84 -14.41 4.37
C PHE A 337 -8.41 -14.87 5.71
N ASP A 338 -8.14 -16.12 6.08
CA ASP A 338 -8.58 -16.72 7.35
C ASP A 338 -7.37 -16.84 8.30
N ASP A 339 -7.07 -15.75 9.03
CA ASP A 339 -5.95 -15.68 9.99
C ASP A 339 -4.58 -16.07 9.38
N GLY A 340 -4.29 -15.56 8.18
CA GLY A 340 -3.07 -15.88 7.43
C GLY A 340 -3.17 -17.10 6.52
N LYS A 341 -4.27 -17.87 6.60
CA LYS A 341 -4.56 -18.92 5.61
C LYS A 341 -5.21 -18.31 4.39
N ILE A 342 -4.67 -18.65 3.21
CA ILE A 342 -5.13 -18.15 1.92
C ILE A 342 -5.37 -19.34 0.97
N ASP A 343 -6.18 -20.29 1.46
CA ASP A 343 -6.37 -21.63 0.88
C ASP A 343 -7.82 -21.91 0.43
N ARG A 344 -8.74 -20.95 0.58
CA ARG A 344 -10.12 -21.03 0.09
C ARG A 344 -10.54 -19.80 -0.71
N VAL A 345 -11.47 -19.98 -1.63
CA VAL A 345 -12.14 -18.84 -2.28
C VAL A 345 -13.14 -18.16 -1.34
N VAL A 346 -13.45 -16.90 -1.63
CA VAL A 346 -14.50 -16.15 -0.93
C VAL A 346 -15.89 -16.73 -1.22
N THR A 347 -16.81 -16.63 -0.26
CA THR A 347 -18.19 -17.10 -0.39
C THR A 347 -19.20 -16.03 0.05
N GLU A 348 -20.40 -16.03 -0.56
CA GLU A 348 -21.41 -14.98 -0.31
C GLU A 348 -21.95 -14.98 1.12
N ASP A 349 -21.89 -16.10 1.81
CA ASP A 349 -22.36 -16.26 3.19
C ASP A 349 -21.36 -15.78 4.25
N ARG A 350 -20.07 -15.72 3.92
CA ARG A 350 -19.00 -15.38 4.87
C ARG A 350 -18.25 -14.10 4.54
N ASP A 351 -18.12 -13.79 3.25
CA ASP A 351 -17.19 -12.77 2.75
C ASP A 351 -17.93 -11.73 1.87
N GLU A 352 -19.13 -11.32 2.30
CA GLU A 352 -20.03 -10.42 1.55
C GLU A 352 -19.32 -9.16 1.01
N LEU A 353 -18.56 -8.46 1.86
CA LEU A 353 -17.82 -7.26 1.46
C LEU A 353 -16.73 -7.57 0.43
N GLU A 354 -16.03 -8.68 0.58
CA GLU A 354 -14.93 -9.06 -0.31
C GLU A 354 -15.47 -9.44 -1.70
N ILE A 355 -16.58 -10.16 -1.77
CA ILE A 355 -17.27 -10.43 -3.04
C ILE A 355 -17.82 -9.14 -3.66
N PHE A 356 -18.36 -8.25 -2.85
CA PHE A 356 -18.82 -6.95 -3.32
C PHE A 356 -17.67 -6.16 -3.97
N LYS A 357 -16.53 -6.04 -3.27
CA LYS A 357 -15.32 -5.40 -3.79
C LYS A 357 -14.79 -6.11 -5.03
N LEU A 358 -14.70 -7.44 -5.03
CA LEU A 358 -14.24 -8.25 -6.15
C LEU A 358 -15.01 -7.90 -7.42
N ARG A 359 -16.35 -7.96 -7.37
CA ARG A 359 -17.21 -7.67 -8.52
C ARG A 359 -17.06 -6.21 -8.97
N LEU A 360 -17.14 -5.27 -8.02
CA LEU A 360 -17.02 -3.85 -8.30
C LEU A 360 -15.66 -3.47 -8.92
N PHE A 361 -14.57 -4.09 -8.48
CA PHE A 361 -13.22 -3.79 -8.94
C PHE A 361 -12.92 -4.42 -10.30
N LEU A 362 -13.43 -5.63 -10.56
CA LEU A 362 -13.32 -6.29 -11.86
C LEU A 362 -14.05 -5.51 -12.96
N GLU A 363 -15.17 -4.86 -12.63
CA GLU A 363 -15.95 -4.03 -13.55
C GLU A 363 -15.43 -2.59 -13.68
N ALA A 364 -14.61 -2.13 -12.74
CA ALA A 364 -14.09 -0.77 -12.78
C ALA A 364 -13.22 -0.52 -14.01
N PRO A 365 -13.29 0.71 -14.58
CA PRO A 365 -12.55 1.05 -15.79
C PRO A 365 -11.05 0.93 -15.54
N THR A 366 -10.41 0.20 -16.45
CA THR A 366 -8.96 -0.06 -16.46
C THR A 366 -8.26 1.02 -17.31
N PRO A 367 -6.91 1.11 -17.37
CA PRO A 367 -6.20 2.17 -18.09
C PRO A 367 -6.79 2.45 -19.48
N PRO A 368 -6.66 3.69 -19.95
CA PRO A 368 -7.60 4.31 -20.88
C PRO A 368 -7.97 3.41 -22.07
N ASP A 369 -9.23 2.98 -22.14
CA ASP A 369 -9.96 2.80 -23.40
C ASP A 369 -10.37 4.16 -23.98
N PHE A 370 -9.53 5.18 -23.78
CA PHE A 370 -9.73 6.47 -24.43
C PHE A 370 -9.40 6.26 -25.89
N ASN A 371 -10.38 6.52 -26.74
CA ASN A 371 -10.18 6.75 -28.16
C ASN A 371 -9.15 7.88 -28.33
N TRP A 372 -7.85 7.51 -28.38
CA TRP A 372 -6.69 8.40 -28.55
C TRP A 372 -6.77 9.25 -29.82
N ARG A 373 -7.74 8.96 -30.71
CA ARG A 373 -7.98 9.67 -31.96
C ARG A 373 -8.51 11.10 -31.79
N HIS A 374 -9.01 11.47 -30.61
CA HIS A 374 -9.43 12.84 -30.37
C HIS A 374 -8.83 13.38 -29.08
N ARG A 375 -8.00 14.43 -29.22
CA ARG A 375 -7.46 15.33 -28.18
C ARG A 375 -6.11 14.91 -27.59
N SER A 376 -5.01 15.36 -28.19
CA SER A 376 -4.44 16.69 -27.98
C SER A 376 -3.00 16.71 -28.51
N TRP A 377 -2.55 17.89 -28.91
CA TRP A 377 -1.26 18.21 -29.52
C TRP A 377 -0.02 17.71 -28.72
N LEU A 378 -0.20 17.35 -27.44
CA LEU A 378 0.81 16.75 -26.55
C LEU A 378 1.28 15.36 -27.02
N SER A 379 0.42 14.60 -27.72
CA SER A 379 0.75 13.29 -28.28
C SER A 379 1.71 13.39 -29.47
N CYS A 380 1.68 14.50 -30.22
CA CYS A 380 2.61 14.76 -31.32
C CYS A 380 4.02 15.10 -30.81
N ILE A 381 4.14 15.67 -29.61
CA ILE A 381 5.44 15.92 -28.96
C ILE A 381 6.14 14.59 -28.63
N TRP A 382 5.40 13.50 -28.44
CA TRP A 382 5.94 12.16 -28.22
C TRP A 382 6.61 11.58 -29.49
N LEU A 383 6.04 11.84 -30.68
CA LEU A 383 6.64 11.47 -31.97
C LEU A 383 7.81 12.39 -32.35
N LEU A 384 7.73 13.69 -32.03
CA LEU A 384 8.79 14.65 -32.38
C LEU A 384 10.02 14.58 -31.47
N ARG A 385 9.86 14.22 -30.18
CA ARG A 385 10.99 14.01 -29.26
C ARG A 385 11.76 12.71 -29.50
N PHE A 386 11.16 11.73 -30.19
CA PHE A 386 11.86 10.53 -30.63
C PHE A 386 12.79 10.79 -31.82
N VAL A 387 12.51 11.82 -32.63
CA VAL A 387 13.31 12.18 -33.81
C VAL A 387 14.37 13.24 -33.50
N PHE A 388 14.15 14.09 -32.49
CA PHE A 388 15.10 15.13 -32.10
C PHE A 388 15.29 15.19 -30.57
N TYR A 389 16.20 14.38 -30.05
CA TYR A 389 16.60 14.46 -28.65
C TYR A 389 17.69 15.54 -28.45
N ARG A 390 17.31 16.66 -27.82
CA ARG A 390 18.21 17.54 -27.04
C ARG A 390 17.50 17.86 -25.71
N PRO A 391 18.21 17.91 -24.57
CA PRO A 391 17.59 18.06 -23.26
C PRO A 391 17.17 19.52 -23.03
N PRO A 392 15.96 19.82 -22.53
CA PRO A 392 15.66 21.17 -22.05
C PRO A 392 15.51 21.21 -20.53
N SER A 393 16.35 22.05 -19.94
CA SER A 393 16.15 22.73 -18.67
C SER A 393 14.96 23.71 -18.78
N ALA A 394 13.78 23.37 -18.25
CA ALA A 394 12.76 24.33 -17.82
C ALA A 394 11.62 23.62 -17.07
N LYS A 395 11.13 24.23 -16.00
CA LYS A 395 9.97 23.75 -15.21
C LYS A 395 8.67 24.29 -15.82
N SER A 396 7.68 23.44 -16.06
CA SER A 396 6.32 23.83 -16.45
C SER A 396 5.33 23.57 -15.31
N LYS A 397 4.28 24.40 -15.20
CA LYS A 397 3.24 24.32 -14.17
C LYS A 397 1.86 24.34 -14.83
N VAL A 398 1.00 23.38 -14.49
CA VAL A 398 -0.42 23.38 -14.92
C VAL A 398 -1.19 24.33 -14.00
N VAL A 399 -1.95 25.25 -14.59
CA VAL A 399 -2.58 26.36 -13.85
C VAL A 399 -4.07 26.11 -13.62
N GLU A 400 -4.80 25.54 -14.59
CA GLU A 400 -6.24 25.30 -14.45
C GLU A 400 -6.74 24.11 -15.27
N VAL A 401 -7.75 23.39 -14.76
CA VAL A 401 -8.47 22.32 -15.46
C VAL A 401 -9.97 22.53 -15.24
N LYS A 402 -10.71 22.79 -16.31
CA LYS A 402 -12.18 22.91 -16.26
C LYS A 402 -12.85 21.60 -16.64
N VAL A 403 -13.87 21.21 -15.87
CA VAL A 403 -14.63 19.97 -16.04
C VAL A 403 -16.11 20.31 -16.14
N ALA A 404 -16.79 19.77 -17.16
CA ALA A 404 -18.24 19.80 -17.29
C ALA A 404 -18.72 18.42 -17.76
N GLU A 405 -19.79 17.90 -17.15
CA GLU A 405 -20.48 16.66 -17.55
C GLU A 405 -19.52 15.49 -17.83
N ASP A 406 -18.68 15.18 -16.83
CA ASP A 406 -17.73 14.06 -16.86
C ASP A 406 -16.69 14.08 -17.99
N LYS A 407 -16.47 15.26 -18.58
CA LYS A 407 -15.43 15.48 -19.59
C LYS A 407 -14.56 16.69 -19.23
N ILE A 408 -13.25 16.51 -19.32
CA ILE A 408 -12.30 17.63 -19.25
C ILE A 408 -12.45 18.45 -20.54
N THR A 409 -12.86 19.70 -20.40
CA THR A 409 -13.15 20.57 -21.55
C THR A 409 -11.92 21.41 -21.93
N GLU A 410 -11.08 21.80 -20.96
CA GLU A 410 -9.96 22.72 -21.18
C GLU A 410 -8.85 22.56 -20.12
N VAL A 411 -7.59 22.73 -20.52
CA VAL A 411 -6.41 22.74 -19.64
C VAL A 411 -5.48 23.88 -20.06
N ASP A 412 -5.28 24.86 -19.17
CA ASP A 412 -4.37 25.98 -19.39
C ASP A 412 -3.00 25.72 -18.74
N ILE A 413 -1.94 25.93 -19.53
CA ILE A 413 -0.54 25.74 -19.12
C ILE A 413 0.23 27.03 -19.43
N GLU A 414 0.82 27.62 -18.41
CA GLU A 414 1.69 28.79 -18.53
C GLU A 414 3.16 28.34 -18.63
N TYR A 415 3.85 28.75 -19.69
CA TYR A 415 5.26 28.43 -19.90
C TYR A 415 6.15 29.60 -19.47
N GLY A 416 6.86 29.42 -18.36
CA GLY A 416 7.87 30.38 -17.90
C GLY A 416 9.18 30.24 -18.68
N GLY A 417 9.33 31.01 -19.77
CA GLY A 417 10.60 31.15 -20.47
C GLY A 417 10.55 32.19 -21.58
N LYS A 418 11.38 33.24 -21.47
CA LYS A 418 11.60 34.19 -22.57
C LYS A 418 12.32 33.46 -23.71
N CYS A 419 11.73 33.42 -24.89
CA CYS A 419 12.45 33.11 -26.12
C CYS A 419 13.55 34.16 -26.32
N VAL A 420 14.81 33.74 -26.23
CA VAL A 420 15.91 34.46 -26.87
C VAL A 420 16.06 33.80 -28.23
N ALA A 421 15.79 34.56 -29.29
CA ALA A 421 16.07 34.17 -30.65
C ALA A 421 17.58 34.24 -30.88
N ASP A 422 18.15 33.16 -31.41
CA ASP A 422 19.10 33.15 -32.53
C ASP A 422 19.19 31.72 -33.10
#